data_AF-A0A350ARW1-F1
#
_entry.id   AF-A0A350ARW1-F1
#
_cell.length_a   1.000
_cell.length_b   1.000
_cell.length_c   1.000
_cell.angle_alpha   90.00
_cell.angle_beta   90.00
_cell.angle_gamma   90.00
#
_symmetry.space_group_name_H-M   'P 1'
#
loop_
_entity.id
_entity.type
_entity.pdbx_description
1 polymer ?
#
loop_
_entity_poly.entity_id
_entity_poly.type
_entity_poly.pdbx_seq_one_letter_code
_entity_poly.pdbx_strand_id
1 'polypeptide(L)'
;MPDGHHAAAQAFVRNIGHEDVKSVTDQLYTDIRGLFGYRRREFAYTCEDGFAAIKTPDFDLQIHIDQCQDDAKNYELTTEIVALHTTEIATDERFHTCFTHHCDSVVVDFPSSINIDDKIDAIEDIPKIADCLEYEPDCSSFELKLPKLDLHIHVTESQITFRLLSLRNLGKLLDHSQKALDILATADFGIRLGTKH
;
A
#
# COMPACT_ATOMS: atom_id res chain seq x y z
N MET A 1 18.34 -19.50 -15.62
CA MET A 1 17.17 -19.65 -16.51
C MET A 1 16.90 -18.29 -17.13
N PRO A 2 16.41 -18.17 -18.37
CA PRO A 2 16.08 -16.86 -18.94
C PRO A 2 14.67 -16.45 -18.51
N ASP A 3 14.56 -15.33 -17.79
CA ASP A 3 13.33 -14.64 -17.39
C ASP A 3 12.61 -14.04 -18.60
N GLY A 4 11.87 -14.88 -19.29
CA GLY A 4 10.93 -14.48 -20.33
C GLY A 4 9.60 -14.01 -19.76
N HIS A 5 9.59 -13.06 -18.82
CA HIS A 5 8.38 -12.29 -18.50
C HIS A 5 7.98 -11.52 -19.77
N HIS A 6 7.07 -12.13 -20.53
CA HIS A 6 6.72 -11.74 -21.89
C HIS A 6 6.00 -10.39 -21.88
N ALA A 7 6.63 -9.35 -22.45
CA ALA A 7 5.96 -8.08 -22.77
C ALA A 7 4.63 -8.28 -23.53
N ALA A 8 4.51 -9.35 -24.32
CA ALA A 8 3.28 -9.76 -25.00
C ALA A 8 2.19 -10.29 -24.04
N ALA A 9 2.55 -10.96 -22.94
CA ALA A 9 1.63 -11.44 -21.92
C ALA A 9 1.07 -10.28 -21.09
N GLN A 10 1.91 -9.29 -20.75
CA GLN A 10 1.46 -8.06 -20.10
C GLN A 10 0.52 -7.23 -20.99
N ALA A 11 0.84 -7.07 -22.28
CA ALA A 11 -0.05 -6.38 -23.23
C ALA A 11 -1.40 -7.09 -23.38
N PHE A 12 -1.42 -8.42 -23.31
CA PHE A 12 -2.65 -9.21 -23.37
C PHE A 12 -3.49 -9.08 -22.10
N VAL A 13 -2.86 -9.14 -20.91
CA VAL A 13 -3.53 -8.91 -19.62
C VAL A 13 -4.15 -7.51 -19.56
N ARG A 14 -3.41 -6.49 -19.99
CA ARG A 14 -3.90 -5.10 -20.06
C ARG A 14 -5.10 -4.94 -20.98
N ASN A 15 -5.11 -5.65 -22.11
CA ASN A 15 -6.22 -5.59 -23.06
C ASN A 15 -7.48 -6.32 -22.55
N ILE A 16 -7.31 -7.43 -21.82
CA ILE A 16 -8.44 -8.19 -21.25
C ILE A 16 -9.01 -7.51 -20.01
N GLY A 17 -8.15 -7.00 -19.12
CA GLY A 17 -8.58 -6.35 -17.88
C GLY A 17 -8.83 -4.85 -18.00
N HIS A 18 -8.72 -4.26 -19.19
CA HIS A 18 -9.04 -2.85 -19.41
C HIS A 18 -10.48 -2.51 -18.96
N GLU A 19 -11.45 -3.39 -19.24
CA GLU A 19 -12.84 -3.18 -18.83
C GLU A 19 -12.99 -3.21 -17.31
N ASP A 20 -12.25 -4.07 -16.61
CA ASP A 20 -12.25 -4.14 -15.14
C ASP A 20 -11.64 -2.89 -14.52
N VAL A 21 -10.46 -2.47 -15.01
CA VAL A 21 -9.79 -1.23 -14.59
C VAL A 21 -10.74 -0.05 -14.77
N LYS A 22 -11.37 0.07 -15.94
CA LYS A 22 -12.32 1.14 -16.23
C LYS A 22 -13.53 1.09 -15.32
N SER A 23 -14.12 -0.09 -15.11
CA SER A 23 -15.29 -0.27 -14.24
C SER A 23 -15.00 0.19 -12.81
N VAL A 24 -13.87 -0.25 -12.24
CA VAL A 24 -13.45 0.17 -10.88
C VAL A 24 -13.13 1.66 -10.83
N THR A 25 -12.47 2.19 -11.85
CA THR A 25 -12.13 3.62 -11.91
C THR A 25 -13.38 4.49 -12.04
N ASP A 26 -14.36 4.10 -12.85
CA ASP A 26 -15.62 4.84 -13.05
C ASP A 26 -16.49 4.84 -11.79
N GLN A 27 -16.49 3.72 -11.06
CA GLN A 27 -17.14 3.63 -9.75
C GLN A 27 -16.47 4.57 -8.74
N LEU A 28 -15.14 4.48 -8.59
CA LEU A 28 -14.37 5.36 -7.70
C LEU A 28 -14.50 6.84 -8.09
N TYR A 29 -14.54 7.15 -9.39
CA TYR A 29 -14.80 8.50 -9.89
C TYR A 29 -16.12 9.04 -9.36
N THR A 30 -17.18 8.23 -9.45
CA THR A 30 -18.53 8.61 -9.02
C THR A 30 -18.60 8.80 -7.51
N ASP A 31 -18.00 7.87 -6.75
CA ASP A 31 -18.00 7.89 -5.29
C ASP A 31 -17.21 9.09 -4.74
N ILE A 32 -15.98 9.30 -5.23
CA ILE A 32 -15.13 10.43 -4.81
C ILE A 32 -15.83 11.75 -5.14
N ARG A 33 -16.38 11.88 -6.35
CA ARG A 33 -17.07 13.12 -6.74
C ARG A 33 -18.33 13.36 -5.90
N GLY A 34 -19.07 12.31 -5.54
CA GLY A 34 -20.25 12.39 -4.69
C GLY A 34 -19.94 12.78 -3.24
N LEU A 35 -18.85 12.23 -2.69
CA LEU A 35 -18.45 12.45 -1.29
C LEU A 35 -17.72 13.78 -1.06
N PHE A 36 -16.89 14.20 -2.01
CA PHE A 36 -16.02 15.37 -1.86
C PHE A 36 -16.54 16.61 -2.61
N GLY A 37 -17.44 16.44 -3.58
CA GLY A 37 -18.05 17.57 -4.29
C GLY A 37 -17.08 18.35 -5.19
N TYR A 38 -15.96 17.75 -5.59
CA TYR A 38 -14.96 18.38 -6.46
C TYR A 38 -15.57 18.87 -7.77
N ARG A 39 -15.10 20.03 -8.26
CA ARG A 39 -15.51 20.53 -9.57
C ARG A 39 -14.78 19.78 -10.67
N ARG A 40 -15.39 19.66 -11.85
CA ARG A 40 -14.79 19.00 -13.02
C ARG A 40 -13.34 19.44 -13.30
N ARG A 41 -13.03 20.73 -13.13
CA ARG A 41 -11.69 21.29 -13.38
C ARG A 41 -10.63 20.92 -12.35
N GLU A 42 -11.05 20.47 -11.17
CA GLU A 42 -10.20 20.06 -10.04
C GLU A 42 -10.01 18.54 -10.01
N PHE A 43 -10.71 17.80 -10.88
CA PHE A 43 -10.75 16.34 -10.89
C PHE A 43 -10.27 15.85 -12.27
N ALA A 44 -9.00 15.46 -12.35
CA ALA A 44 -8.46 14.85 -13.56
C ALA A 44 -8.66 13.34 -13.52
N TYR A 45 -9.06 12.78 -14.65
CA TYR A 45 -9.26 11.34 -14.85
C TYR A 45 -8.57 10.94 -16.15
N THR A 46 -7.81 9.85 -16.11
CA THR A 46 -7.20 9.20 -17.27
C THR A 46 -7.38 7.70 -17.12
N CYS A 47 -7.76 7.00 -18.18
CA CYS A 47 -7.89 5.54 -18.19
C CYS A 47 -7.52 5.01 -19.57
N GLU A 48 -6.33 4.40 -19.70
CA GLU A 48 -5.74 3.94 -20.95
C GLU A 48 -4.92 2.66 -20.69
N ASP A 49 -4.96 1.69 -21.61
CA ASP A 49 -4.08 0.50 -21.61
C ASP A 49 -3.98 -0.29 -20.28
N GLY A 50 -5.08 -0.46 -19.56
CA GLY A 50 -5.11 -1.20 -18.29
C GLY A 50 -4.51 -0.42 -17.12
N PHE A 51 -4.34 0.88 -17.28
CA PHE A 51 -3.95 1.83 -16.25
C PHE A 51 -4.98 2.94 -16.16
N ALA A 52 -5.27 3.38 -14.95
CA ALA A 52 -6.06 4.57 -14.70
C ALA A 52 -5.44 5.41 -13.59
N ALA A 53 -5.65 6.72 -13.68
CA ALA A 53 -5.25 7.66 -12.65
C ALA A 53 -6.34 8.69 -12.41
N ILE A 54 -6.55 9.02 -11.14
CA ILE A 54 -7.41 10.11 -10.71
C ILE A 54 -6.55 11.08 -9.90
N LYS A 55 -6.56 12.36 -10.29
CA LYS A 55 -5.90 13.43 -9.53
C LYS A 55 -6.94 14.38 -8.98
N THR A 56 -6.83 14.65 -7.69
CA THR A 56 -7.74 15.55 -6.96
C THR A 56 -6.92 16.60 -6.20
N PRO A 57 -7.56 17.64 -5.64
CA PRO A 57 -6.85 18.61 -4.80
C PRO A 57 -6.23 18.01 -3.54
N ASP A 58 -6.83 16.93 -3.00
CA ASP A 58 -6.45 16.35 -1.70
C ASP A 58 -5.61 15.08 -1.82
N PHE A 59 -5.73 14.33 -2.91
CA PHE A 59 -4.98 13.10 -3.15
C PHE A 59 -4.94 12.68 -4.61
N ASP A 60 -3.97 11.83 -4.95
CA ASP A 60 -3.86 11.15 -6.25
C ASP A 60 -4.01 9.64 -6.05
N LEU A 61 -4.71 8.98 -6.98
CA LEU A 61 -4.84 7.53 -7.01
C LEU A 61 -4.47 6.97 -8.38
N GLN A 62 -3.99 5.74 -8.40
CA GLN A 62 -3.81 4.95 -9.62
C GLN A 62 -4.43 3.57 -9.45
N ILE A 63 -4.92 3.04 -10.57
CA ILE A 63 -5.42 1.67 -10.67
C ILE A 63 -4.69 1.05 -11.84
N HIS A 64 -4.12 -0.12 -11.64
CA HIS A 64 -3.41 -0.83 -12.70
C HIS A 64 -3.62 -2.32 -12.58
N ILE A 65 -3.43 -2.99 -13.71
CA ILE A 65 -3.47 -4.43 -13.81
C ILE A 65 -2.09 -4.97 -14.15
N ASP A 66 -1.63 -5.92 -13.35
CA ASP A 66 -0.41 -6.65 -13.58
C ASP A 66 -0.67 -8.16 -13.61
N GLN A 67 0.24 -8.90 -14.25
CA GLN A 67 0.20 -10.35 -14.20
C GLN A 67 0.55 -10.79 -12.77
N CYS A 68 -0.26 -11.68 -12.20
CA CYS A 68 0.00 -12.25 -10.89
C CYS A 68 1.35 -12.99 -10.91
N GLN A 69 2.22 -12.67 -9.95
CA GLN A 69 3.57 -13.27 -9.88
C GLN A 69 3.52 -14.74 -9.46
N ASP A 70 2.53 -15.11 -8.65
CA ASP A 70 2.36 -16.46 -8.12
C ASP A 70 1.61 -17.40 -9.08
N ASP A 71 0.70 -16.85 -9.89
CA ASP A 71 -0.02 -17.61 -10.92
C ASP A 71 -0.18 -16.79 -12.20
N ALA A 72 0.68 -17.10 -13.19
CA ALA A 72 0.70 -16.45 -14.50
C ALA A 72 -0.62 -16.52 -15.29
N LYS A 73 -1.61 -17.32 -14.86
CA LYS A 73 -2.95 -17.38 -15.45
C LYS A 73 -3.92 -16.35 -14.88
N ASN A 74 -3.59 -15.74 -13.75
CA ASN A 74 -4.39 -14.71 -13.10
C ASN A 74 -3.74 -13.33 -13.29
N TYR A 75 -4.54 -12.31 -13.03
CA TYR A 75 -4.09 -10.93 -12.96
C TYR A 75 -4.43 -10.36 -11.58
N GLU A 76 -3.66 -9.36 -11.19
CA GLU A 76 -3.88 -8.58 -9.98
C GLU A 76 -4.32 -7.18 -10.40
N LEU A 77 -5.47 -6.75 -9.87
CA LEU A 77 -5.97 -5.40 -10.01
C LEU A 77 -5.60 -4.64 -8.73
N THR A 78 -4.69 -3.69 -8.85
CA THR A 78 -4.16 -2.93 -7.72
C THR A 78 -4.75 -1.53 -7.73
N THR A 79 -5.28 -1.09 -6.59
CA THR A 79 -5.71 0.30 -6.34
C THR A 79 -4.77 0.92 -5.33
N GLU A 80 -4.07 1.98 -5.74
CA GLU A 80 -3.06 2.63 -4.91
C GLU A 80 -3.34 4.12 -4.76
N ILE A 81 -3.14 4.63 -3.56
CA ILE A 81 -3.21 6.06 -3.26
C ILE A 81 -1.77 6.57 -3.19
N VAL A 82 -1.31 7.20 -4.26
CA VAL A 82 0.11 7.50 -4.49
C VAL A 82 0.56 8.80 -3.82
N ALA A 83 -0.38 9.71 -3.55
CA ALA A 83 -0.08 10.96 -2.88
C ALA A 83 -1.27 11.45 -2.06
N LEU A 84 -0.97 11.97 -0.87
CA LEU A 84 -1.88 12.77 -0.07
C LEU A 84 -1.34 14.21 -0.06
N HIS A 85 -2.11 15.15 -0.59
CA HIS A 85 -1.71 16.56 -0.70
C HIS A 85 -2.07 17.37 0.55
N THR A 86 -3.00 16.86 1.37
CA THR A 86 -3.42 17.47 2.64
C THR A 86 -3.26 16.47 3.79
N THR A 87 -2.86 16.93 4.98
CA THR A 87 -2.70 16.04 6.15
C THR A 87 -4.03 15.59 6.74
N GLU A 88 -5.09 16.36 6.49
CA GLU A 88 -6.44 16.14 7.03
C GLU A 88 -7.13 14.93 6.37
N ILE A 89 -6.83 14.66 5.10
CA ILE A 89 -7.48 13.59 4.33
C ILE A 89 -7.24 12.20 4.92
N ALA A 90 -6.06 11.98 5.52
CA ALA A 90 -5.70 10.71 6.15
C ALA A 90 -6.61 10.37 7.34
N THR A 91 -7.28 11.38 7.91
CA THR A 91 -8.24 11.24 9.03
C THR A 91 -9.69 11.48 8.61
N ASP A 92 -9.95 11.75 7.34
CA ASP A 92 -11.29 12.07 6.85
C ASP A 92 -12.15 10.79 6.71
N GLU A 93 -13.30 10.76 7.39
CA GLU A 93 -14.20 9.61 7.37
C GLU A 93 -14.75 9.29 5.96
N ARG A 94 -14.90 10.30 5.10
CA ARG A 94 -15.34 10.11 3.71
C ARG A 94 -14.28 9.38 2.90
N PHE A 95 -13.01 9.71 3.14
CA PHE A 95 -11.88 9.03 2.53
C PHE A 95 -11.83 7.57 2.99
N HIS A 96 -11.92 7.32 4.29
CA HIS A 96 -11.96 5.94 4.81
C HIS A 96 -13.13 5.15 4.26
N THR A 97 -14.32 5.75 4.20
CA THR A 97 -15.51 5.09 3.65
C THR A 97 -15.34 4.72 2.19
N CYS A 98 -14.75 5.60 1.39
CA CYS A 98 -14.52 5.38 -0.03
C CYS A 98 -13.50 4.24 -0.28
N PHE A 99 -12.43 4.18 0.52
CA PHE A 99 -11.27 3.32 0.21
C PHE A 99 -11.11 2.09 1.09
N THR A 100 -11.87 1.93 2.19
CA THR A 100 -11.75 0.76 3.09
C THR A 100 -11.91 -0.58 2.38
N HIS A 101 -12.71 -0.65 1.31
CA HIS A 101 -12.89 -1.87 0.55
C HIS A 101 -11.81 -2.11 -0.50
N HIS A 102 -11.08 -1.06 -0.90
CA HIS A 102 -10.08 -1.08 -1.97
C HIS A 102 -8.65 -1.18 -1.44
N CYS A 103 -8.37 -0.61 -0.28
CA CYS A 103 -7.04 -0.57 0.33
C CYS A 103 -7.02 -1.43 1.58
N ASP A 104 -6.17 -2.46 1.60
CA ASP A 104 -5.96 -3.35 2.74
C ASP A 104 -4.54 -3.30 3.30
N SER A 105 -3.67 -2.51 2.67
CA SER A 105 -2.29 -2.34 3.08
C SER A 105 -1.82 -0.90 2.98
N VAL A 106 -0.82 -0.57 3.80
CA VAL A 106 -0.04 0.67 3.73
C VAL A 106 1.39 0.27 3.47
N VAL A 107 2.01 0.82 2.43
CA VAL A 107 3.40 0.55 2.05
C VAL A 107 4.20 1.82 2.25
N VAL A 108 5.38 1.70 2.85
CA VAL A 108 6.35 2.79 2.96
C VAL A 108 7.66 2.32 2.37
N ASP A 109 8.09 2.97 1.29
CA ASP A 109 9.38 2.73 0.66
C ASP A 109 10.52 3.39 1.44
N PHE A 110 11.63 2.67 1.56
CA PHE A 110 12.86 3.22 2.12
C PHE A 110 13.63 3.98 1.04
N PRO A 111 14.21 5.15 1.37
CA PRO A 111 15.02 5.91 0.41
C PRO A 111 16.34 5.20 0.04
N SER A 112 16.74 4.20 0.84
CA SER A 112 17.92 3.36 0.63
C SER A 112 17.69 1.99 1.26
N SER A 113 18.34 0.96 0.71
CA SER A 113 18.29 -0.40 1.27
C SER A 113 18.72 -0.40 2.75
N ILE A 114 17.99 -1.14 3.59
CA ILE A 114 18.27 -1.34 5.00
C ILE A 114 18.91 -2.71 5.25
N ASN A 115 19.77 -2.82 6.27
CA ASN A 115 20.34 -4.10 6.69
C ASN A 115 19.32 -4.87 7.53
N ILE A 116 18.78 -5.96 6.98
CA ILE A 116 17.73 -6.76 7.62
C ILE A 116 18.25 -7.54 8.83
N ASP A 117 19.48 -8.08 8.77
CA ASP A 117 20.09 -8.79 9.89
C ASP A 117 20.17 -7.89 11.14
N ASP A 118 20.68 -6.66 10.99
CA ASP A 118 20.77 -5.70 12.11
C ASP A 118 19.38 -5.37 12.70
N LYS A 119 18.33 -5.41 11.88
CA LYS A 119 16.95 -5.14 12.31
C LYS A 119 16.32 -6.33 13.04
N ILE A 120 16.59 -7.54 12.58
CA ILE A 120 16.19 -8.77 13.26
C ILE A 120 16.82 -8.80 14.66
N ASP A 121 18.14 -8.63 14.75
CA ASP A 121 18.89 -8.61 16.01
C ASP A 121 18.31 -7.56 16.99
N ALA A 122 18.06 -6.34 16.50
CA ALA A 122 17.50 -5.26 17.30
C ALA A 122 16.08 -5.56 17.80
N ILE A 123 15.26 -6.32 17.05
CA ILE A 123 13.92 -6.74 17.47
C ILE A 123 13.99 -7.86 18.51
N GLU A 124 14.88 -8.83 18.33
CA GLU A 124 15.09 -9.92 19.28
C GLU A 124 15.48 -9.40 20.68
N ASP A 125 16.24 -8.31 20.72
CA ASP A 125 16.61 -7.59 21.94
C ASP A 125 15.43 -6.87 22.62
N ILE A 126 14.24 -6.83 22.03
CA ILE A 126 13.03 -6.22 22.60
C ILE A 126 12.06 -7.33 23.08
N PRO A 127 12.04 -7.66 24.39
CA PRO A 127 11.26 -8.79 24.92
C PRO A 127 9.74 -8.70 24.69
N LYS A 128 9.23 -7.50 24.37
CA LYS A 128 7.80 -7.29 24.12
C LYS A 128 7.35 -7.72 22.73
N ILE A 129 8.27 -7.78 21.76
CA ILE A 129 7.96 -8.06 20.34
C ILE A 129 8.83 -9.17 19.75
N ALA A 130 9.88 -9.63 20.43
CA ALA A 130 10.70 -10.75 19.97
C ALA A 130 9.86 -12.01 19.66
N ASP A 131 8.90 -12.36 20.53
CA ASP A 131 8.00 -13.51 20.32
C ASP A 131 7.03 -13.33 19.13
N CYS A 132 6.98 -12.14 18.54
CA CYS A 132 6.12 -11.80 17.41
C CYS A 132 6.86 -11.79 16.07
N LEU A 133 8.18 -12.02 16.09
CA LEU A 133 9.07 -11.99 14.94
C LEU A 133 9.14 -13.35 14.25
N GLU A 134 8.93 -13.35 12.95
CA GLU A 134 9.20 -14.48 12.05
C GLU A 134 10.09 -13.96 10.90
N TYR A 135 11.05 -14.73 10.43
CA TYR A 135 11.92 -14.32 9.31
C TYR A 135 12.39 -15.53 8.51
N GLU A 136 12.74 -15.28 7.25
CA GLU A 136 13.29 -16.30 6.37
C GLU A 136 14.72 -16.69 6.78
N PRO A 137 15.16 -17.94 6.57
CA PRO A 137 16.50 -18.38 6.95
C PRO A 137 17.65 -17.62 6.27
N ASP A 138 17.35 -16.91 5.18
CA ASP A 138 18.29 -16.09 4.42
C ASP A 138 18.29 -14.61 4.84
N CYS A 139 17.50 -14.24 5.85
CA CYS A 139 17.32 -12.86 6.33
C CYS A 139 16.93 -11.86 5.23
N SER A 140 16.28 -12.31 4.15
CA SER A 140 15.83 -11.41 3.06
C SER A 140 14.65 -10.54 3.46
N SER A 141 13.85 -10.99 4.43
CA SER A 141 12.69 -10.30 4.97
C SER A 141 12.34 -10.82 6.36
N PHE A 142 11.57 -10.02 7.10
CA PHE A 142 10.95 -10.44 8.35
C PHE A 142 9.51 -9.96 8.47
N GLU A 143 8.77 -10.63 9.33
CA GLU A 143 7.40 -10.32 9.69
C GLU A 143 7.26 -10.09 11.19
N LEU A 144 6.45 -9.09 11.55
CA LEU A 144 5.99 -8.86 12.91
C LEU A 144 4.47 -9.00 12.97
N LYS A 145 3.98 -9.99 13.72
CA LYS A 145 2.56 -10.13 14.01
C LYS A 145 2.28 -9.54 15.37
N LEU A 146 1.60 -8.39 15.43
CA LEU A 146 1.30 -7.66 16.65
C LEU A 146 -0.20 -7.72 16.98
N PRO A 147 -0.74 -8.81 17.57
CA PRO A 147 -2.17 -8.97 17.87
C PRO A 147 -2.77 -7.83 18.70
N LYS A 148 -1.99 -7.27 19.64
CA LYS A 148 -2.45 -6.16 20.49
C LYS A 148 -2.69 -4.86 19.71
N LEU A 149 -1.96 -4.68 18.61
CA LEU A 149 -2.14 -3.58 17.68
C LEU A 149 -2.94 -4.01 16.44
N ASP A 150 -3.45 -5.24 16.39
CA ASP A 150 -4.16 -5.76 15.22
C ASP A 150 -3.40 -5.56 13.89
N LEU A 151 -2.07 -5.68 13.93
CA LEU A 151 -1.20 -5.41 12.78
C LEU A 151 -0.35 -6.61 12.42
N HIS A 152 -0.21 -6.81 11.11
CA HIS A 152 0.83 -7.61 10.48
C HIS A 152 1.74 -6.66 9.72
N ILE A 153 3.03 -6.72 10.03
CA ILE A 153 4.06 -5.89 9.42
C ILE A 153 4.98 -6.84 8.67
N HIS A 154 5.23 -6.59 7.40
CA HIS A 154 6.23 -7.29 6.60
C HIS A 154 7.29 -6.29 6.16
N VAL A 155 8.56 -6.61 6.34
CA VAL A 155 9.69 -5.72 6.05
C VAL A 155 10.68 -6.42 5.14
N THR A 156 11.03 -5.75 4.05
CA THR A 156 12.13 -6.13 3.15
C THR A 156 13.21 -5.07 3.20
N GLU A 157 14.30 -5.26 2.46
CA GLU A 157 15.38 -4.27 2.39
C GLU A 157 14.92 -2.90 1.86
N SER A 158 13.82 -2.86 1.09
CA SER A 158 13.39 -1.66 0.35
C SER A 158 12.08 -1.05 0.85
N GLN A 159 11.28 -1.79 1.61
CA GLN A 159 9.96 -1.33 2.02
C GLN A 159 9.46 -1.99 3.30
N ILE A 160 8.49 -1.33 3.93
CA ILE A 160 7.66 -1.88 5.01
C ILE A 160 6.19 -1.86 4.59
N THR A 161 5.51 -2.98 4.75
CA THR A 161 4.10 -3.17 4.45
C THR A 161 3.33 -3.45 5.74
N PHE A 162 2.26 -2.68 5.99
CA PHE A 162 1.34 -2.86 7.10
C PHE A 162 0.01 -3.42 6.61
N ARG A 163 -0.55 -4.39 7.32
CA ARG A 163 -1.90 -4.94 7.10
C ARG A 163 -2.59 -5.14 8.44
N LEU A 164 -3.92 -5.08 8.45
CA LEU A 164 -4.69 -5.47 9.64
C LEU A 164 -4.74 -7.00 9.75
N LEU A 165 -4.66 -7.53 10.97
CA LEU A 165 -4.93 -8.95 11.24
C LEU A 165 -6.44 -9.25 11.21
N SER A 166 -7.27 -8.23 11.49
CA SER A 166 -8.73 -8.32 11.44
C SER A 166 -9.31 -7.79 10.12
N LEU A 167 -10.62 -7.50 10.13
CA LEU A 167 -11.35 -7.02 8.95
C LEU A 167 -10.81 -5.66 8.48
N ARG A 168 -10.91 -5.44 7.16
CA ARG A 168 -10.48 -4.20 6.50
C ARG A 168 -11.12 -2.97 7.15
N ASN A 169 -10.27 -2.01 7.50
CA ASN A 169 -10.67 -0.70 8.00
C ASN A 169 -9.49 0.26 7.75
N LEU A 170 -9.61 1.12 6.75
CA LEU A 170 -8.49 1.98 6.34
C LEU A 170 -8.11 2.97 7.45
N GLY A 171 -9.09 3.56 8.14
CA GLY A 171 -8.82 4.50 9.23
C GLY A 171 -8.03 3.85 10.37
N LYS A 172 -8.41 2.64 10.76
CA LYS A 172 -7.68 1.84 11.75
C LYS A 172 -6.28 1.46 11.24
N LEU A 173 -6.16 1.06 9.98
CA LEU A 173 -4.88 0.70 9.38
C LEU A 173 -3.90 1.88 9.40
N LEU A 174 -4.34 3.07 9.01
CA LEU A 174 -3.53 4.30 9.03
C LEU A 174 -3.13 4.71 10.45
N ASP A 175 -4.06 4.69 11.41
CA ASP A 175 -3.77 5.02 12.82
C ASP A 175 -2.81 4.00 13.45
N HIS A 176 -2.99 2.72 13.17
CA HIS A 176 -2.17 1.67 13.73
C HIS A 176 -0.77 1.64 13.09
N SER A 177 -0.67 1.82 11.78
CA SER A 177 0.62 1.85 11.08
C SER A 177 1.48 3.02 11.56
N GLN A 178 0.89 4.20 11.79
CA GLN A 178 1.58 5.34 12.37
C GLN A 178 2.15 5.01 13.76
N LYS A 179 1.36 4.38 14.64
CA LYS A 179 1.82 3.96 15.98
C LYS A 179 2.95 2.93 15.90
N ALA A 180 2.86 1.98 14.96
CA ALA A 180 3.90 1.00 14.73
C ALA A 180 5.20 1.66 14.23
N LEU A 181 5.09 2.62 13.31
CA LEU A 181 6.22 3.41 12.84
C LEU A 181 6.89 4.21 13.96
N ASP A 182 6.12 4.81 14.87
CA ASP A 182 6.68 5.52 16.01
C ASP A 182 7.46 4.58 16.94
N ILE A 183 6.95 3.35 17.15
CA ILE A 183 7.66 2.31 17.93
C ILE A 183 8.95 1.89 17.19
N LEU A 184 8.88 1.62 15.89
CA LEU A 184 10.04 1.19 15.11
C LEU A 184 11.09 2.31 14.96
N ALA A 185 10.67 3.57 14.86
CA ALA A 185 11.57 4.71 14.84
C ALA A 185 12.38 4.83 16.15
N THR A 186 11.79 4.45 17.29
CA THR A 186 12.55 4.36 18.56
C THR A 186 13.55 3.20 18.60
N ALA A 187 13.39 2.18 17.76
CA ALA A 187 14.32 1.07 17.57
C ALA A 187 15.35 1.33 16.44
N ASP A 188 15.60 2.60 16.11
CA ASP A 188 16.58 3.06 15.10
C ASP A 188 16.33 2.51 13.68
N PHE A 189 15.08 2.25 13.32
CA PHE A 189 14.74 1.83 11.95
C PHE A 189 14.96 2.92 10.89
N GLY A 190 15.42 4.13 11.28
CA GLY A 190 15.67 5.23 10.34
C GLY A 190 14.41 5.78 9.67
N ILE A 191 13.22 5.30 10.05
CA ILE A 191 11.96 5.67 9.43
C ILE A 191 11.53 7.03 9.96
N ARG A 192 11.82 8.06 9.17
CA ARG A 192 11.19 9.38 9.33
C ARG A 192 10.14 9.50 8.25
N LEU A 193 8.87 9.48 8.65
CA LEU A 193 7.81 10.02 7.80
C LEU A 193 8.10 11.51 7.62
N GLY A 194 8.81 11.84 6.56
CA GLY A 194 9.11 13.22 6.21
C GLY A 194 7.83 13.90 5.77
N THR A 195 7.11 14.55 6.70
CA THR A 195 6.27 15.67 6.33
C THR A 195 7.21 16.76 5.85
N LYS A 196 7.40 16.89 4.54
CA LYS A 196 7.99 18.11 3.97
C LYS A 196 7.09 19.27 4.40
N HIS A 197 7.60 20.09 5.31
CA HIS A 197 7.06 21.42 5.60
C HIS A 197 7.17 22.33 4.39
#